data_AF-A0A7V6UBC0-F1
#
_entry.id   AF-A0A7V6UBC0-F1
#
_cell.length_a   1.000
_cell.length_b   1.000
_cell.length_c   1.000
_cell.angle_alpha   90.00
_cell.angle_beta   90.00
_cell.angle_gamma   90.00
#
_symmetry.space_group_name_H-M   'P 1'
#
loop_
_entity.id
_entity.type
_entity.pdbx_description
1 polymer ?
#
loop_
_entity_poly.entity_id
_entity_poly.type
_entity_poly.pdbx_seq_one_letter_code
_entity_poly.pdbx_strand_id
1 'polypeptide(L)' 'MNLEAKLRHVMDFPKPGIDFIDITPVLQDPVALK' A
#
# COMPACT_ATOMS: atom_id res chain seq x y z
N MET A 1 13.51 8.40 2.45
CA MET A 1 12.04 8.35 2.46
C MET A 1 11.61 7.02 3.03
N ASN A 2 10.72 6.98 4.03
CA ASN A 2 10.25 5.71 4.58
C ASN A 2 9.04 5.22 3.77
N LEU A 3 9.27 4.34 2.80
CA LEU A 3 8.22 3.78 1.93
C LEU A 3 7.30 2.80 2.68
N GLU A 4 7.85 2.09 3.67
CA GLU A 4 7.12 1.12 4.48
C GLU A 4 5.98 1.79 5.25
N ALA A 5 6.19 3.01 5.74
CA ALA A 5 5.16 3.82 6.40
C ALA A 5 3.98 4.20 5.49
N LYS A 6 4.08 3.99 4.16
CA LYS A 6 3.05 4.30 3.18
C LYS A 6 2.28 3.06 2.70
N LEU A 7 2.66 1.87 3.14
CA LEU A 7 1.93 0.64 2.87
C LEU A 7 0.68 0.59 3.75
N ARG A 8 -0.46 0.23 3.16
CA ARG A 8 -1.72 0.03 3.88
C ARG A 8 -2.14 -1.42 3.80
N HIS A 9 -2.62 -1.96 4.91
CA HIS A 9 -3.22 -3.29 4.98
C HIS A 9 -4.72 -3.18 4.73
N VAL A 10 -5.23 -4.00 3.81
CA VAL A 10 -6.66 -4.17 3.55
C VAL A 10 -6.97 -5.66 3.75
N MET A 11 -7.49 -5.98 4.93
CA MET A 11 -7.84 -7.35 5.30
C MET A 11 -9.01 -7.86 4.46
N ASP A 12 -8.99 -9.16 4.16
CA ASP A 12 -10.03 -9.92 3.48
C ASP A 12 -10.36 -9.44 2.06
N PHE A 13 -9.39 -8.81 1.38
CA PHE A 13 -9.54 -8.30 0.02
C PHE A 13 -8.60 -9.00 -0.98
N PRO A 14 -9.08 -9.36 -2.20
CA PRO A 14 -10.47 -9.31 -2.67
C PRO A 14 -11.31 -10.49 -2.16
N LYS A 15 -10.74 -11.39 -1.36
CA LYS A 15 -11.41 -12.55 -0.79
C LYS A 15 -11.00 -12.71 0.68
N PRO A 16 -11.85 -13.35 1.51
CA PRO A 16 -11.51 -13.63 2.90
C PRO A 16 -10.20 -14.39 3.05
N GLY A 17 -9.43 -14.06 4.08
CA GLY A 17 -8.13 -14.64 4.43
C GLY A 17 -6.93 -13.98 3.75
N ILE A 18 -7.12 -12.93 2.96
CA ILE A 18 -6.02 -12.21 2.28
C ILE A 18 -5.74 -10.89 3.01
N ASP A 19 -4.49 -10.67 3.39
CA ASP A 19 -4.00 -9.35 3.78
C ASP A 19 -3.44 -8.63 2.54
N PHE A 20 -4.24 -7.76 1.93
CA PHE A 20 -3.85 -7.05 0.72
C PHE A 20 -3.04 -5.80 1.08
N ILE A 21 -1.81 -5.74 0.56
CA ILE A 21 -0.94 -4.57 0.70
C ILE A 21 -1.25 -3.56 -0.40
N ASP A 22 -1.88 -2.47 -0.02
CA ASP A 22 -2.24 -1.37 -0.91
C ASP A 22 -1.08 -0.37 -1.05
N ILE A 23 -0.46 -0.39 -2.23
CA ILE A 23 0.66 0.51 -2.61
C ILE A 23 0.19 1.81 -3.28
N THR A 24 -1.12 2.03 -3.44
CA THR A 24 -1.63 3.28 -4.06
C THR A 24 -1.08 4.55 -3.41
N PRO A 25 -0.83 4.64 -2.07
CA PRO A 25 -0.26 5.85 -1.47
C PRO A 25 1.19 6.11 -1.89
N VAL A 26 1.93 5.06 -2.23
CA VAL A 26 3.29 5.17 -2.77
C VAL A 26 3.21 5.71 -4.20
N LEU A 27 2.31 5.17 -5.03
CA LEU A 27 2.14 5.59 -6.42
C LEU A 27 1.56 7.01 -6.58
N GLN A 28 0.88 7.53 -5.57
CA GLN A 28 0.33 8.88 -5.58
C GLN A 28 1.32 9.95 -5.06
N ASP A 29 2.43 9.52 -4.47
CA ASP A 29 3.43 10.43 -3.94
C ASP A 29 4.50 10.73 -5.01
N PRO A 30 4.54 11.96 -5.56
CA PRO A 30 5.51 12.33 -6.60
C PRO A 30 6.97 12.32 -6.12
N VAL A 31 7.20 12.29 -4.80
CA VAL A 31 8.54 12.11 -4.21
C VAL A 31 8.89 10.63 -4.07
N ALA A 32 7.89 9.75 -3.94
CA ALA A 32 8.10 8.30 -3.93
C ALA A 32 8.44 7.73 -5.31
N LEU A 33 7.96 8.38 -6.36
CA LEU A 33 8.10 7.96 -7.77
C LEU A 33 9.40 8.42 -8.44
N LYS A 34 10.32 9.03 -7.70
CA LYS A 34 11.61 9.54 -8.21
C LYS A 34 12.74 8.53 -8.12
#